data_AF-A0A3P3VY10-F1
#
_entry.id   AF-A0A3P3VY10-F1
#
_cell.length_a   1.000
_cell.length_b   1.000
_cell.length_c   1.000
_cell.angle_alpha   90.00
_cell.angle_beta   90.00
_cell.angle_gamma   90.00
#
_symmetry.space_group_name_H-M   'P 1'
#
loop_
_entity.id
_entity.type
_entity.pdbx_description
1 polymer ?
#
loop_
_entity_poly.entity_id
_entity_poly.type
_entity_poly.pdbx_seq_one_letter_code
_entity_poly.pdbx_strand_id
1 'polypeptide(L)'
;MAAQLDDLTVLARFVIRARRVEAHSLVQDEKTLLGYAKGTFKVTLGFDGAATIRRPLPDNEEEFESLVARIRPLTLKSEPIYYAKVLGALERVLEQCDPSAEVLSECQALRASWEAAELQGTQVQGYSVQRSRHDGSEATKHVSDTQLAAAWVYADLVHADAQGPKAEALAFDLDERYAAAVLVFCGAAVRVVRTLRLIEHLKAANILNLADELWSQKVTVDTTEIVEEAEVFMAPVGAPMPNLMTSVEMGEDWKSISVTEMLRLEIENRVTVLLRDDDRNIESSDAAVIRRENGEDLMTWEALIAESVLCRLVFEADSGEIRSIRSMELQFLDHTHSLKLSAHEFKLKMFQAKTLTLQVGDQNWVTLRVPEASEEELFQQQVLFETTRDIVLIEQIANRRFKTSSEPFTNDDRMALRVARLAWEGKITYWNQGPIKVTTENGLPPSQIQIPAQTLSIGGAEIPTPEIRLRHPDMDITELQPEPPLEPGVKLYELRPPAQAFFRVWAPEQMQVSSDADLTSPVPWGLLGIQEAEPPETDAASVDSDQQEQ
;
A
#
# COMPACT_ATOMS: atom_id res chain seq x y z
N MET A 1 -25.88 12.20 33.22
CA MET A 1 -26.15 13.51 32.60
C MET A 1 -25.27 13.62 31.37
N ALA A 2 -25.83 13.50 30.16
CA ALA A 2 -25.05 13.75 28.93
C ALA A 2 -24.77 15.25 28.83
N ALA A 3 -23.53 15.62 28.49
CA ALA A 3 -23.18 17.01 28.20
C ALA A 3 -24.08 17.54 27.07
N GLN A 4 -24.71 18.69 27.29
CA GLN A 4 -25.51 19.35 26.27
C GLN A 4 -24.57 19.82 25.16
N LEU A 5 -24.75 19.29 23.94
CA LEU A 5 -24.03 19.75 22.76
C LEU A 5 -24.44 21.20 22.47
N ASP A 6 -23.52 22.01 21.98
CA ASP A 6 -23.86 23.34 21.48
C ASP A 6 -24.71 23.25 20.20
N ASP A 7 -25.44 24.32 19.90
CA ASP A 7 -26.42 24.35 18.82
C ASP A 7 -25.79 24.12 17.43
N LEU A 8 -24.59 24.68 17.19
CA LEU A 8 -23.89 24.50 15.92
C LEU A 8 -23.43 23.05 15.74
N THR A 9 -22.98 22.39 16.81
CA THR A 9 -22.62 20.96 16.76
C THR A 9 -23.85 20.08 16.46
N VAL A 10 -25.02 20.40 17.02
CA VAL A 10 -26.27 19.68 16.70
C VAL A 10 -26.61 19.84 15.22
N LEU A 11 -26.56 21.07 14.70
CA LEU A 11 -26.84 21.36 13.28
C LEU A 11 -25.81 20.71 12.35
N ALA A 12 -24.52 20.73 12.70
CA ALA A 12 -23.45 20.10 11.92
C ALA A 12 -23.67 18.58 11.79
N ARG A 13 -23.98 17.90 12.90
CA ARG A 13 -24.29 16.46 12.90
C ARG A 13 -25.57 16.16 12.11
N PHE A 14 -26.57 17.02 12.20
CA PHE A 14 -27.78 16.92 11.39
C PHE A 14 -27.46 17.01 9.90
N VAL A 15 -26.67 17.99 9.46
CA VAL A 15 -26.30 18.18 8.04
C VAL A 15 -25.68 16.90 7.46
N ILE A 16 -24.68 16.33 8.12
CA ILE A 16 -24.05 15.09 7.66
C ILE A 16 -25.08 13.95 7.55
N ARG A 17 -25.97 13.80 8.55
CA ARG A 17 -26.98 12.73 8.53
C ARG A 17 -28.06 12.97 7.47
N ALA A 18 -28.51 14.20 7.29
CA ALA A 18 -29.52 14.57 6.33
C ALA A 18 -29.01 14.42 4.89
N ARG A 19 -27.74 14.75 4.62
CA ARG A 19 -27.08 14.47 3.33
C ARG A 19 -27.04 12.97 3.01
N ARG A 20 -26.89 12.09 4.02
CA ARG A 20 -27.02 10.62 3.85
C ARG A 20 -28.45 10.17 3.51
N VAL A 21 -29.45 10.84 4.06
CA VAL A 21 -30.88 10.59 3.75
C VAL A 21 -31.17 11.06 2.33
N GLU A 22 -30.74 12.26 1.97
CA GLU A 22 -30.87 12.84 0.64
C GLU A 22 -30.22 11.96 -0.43
N ALA A 23 -29.00 11.47 -0.21
CA ALA A 23 -28.28 10.60 -1.14
C ALA A 23 -28.87 9.17 -1.28
N HIS A 24 -30.00 8.86 -0.64
CA HIS A 24 -30.67 7.57 -0.77
C HIS A 24 -31.40 7.44 -2.12
N SER A 25 -31.37 6.25 -2.76
CA SER A 25 -32.03 5.97 -4.05
C SER A 25 -33.49 6.46 -4.09
N LEU A 26 -34.31 6.01 -3.14
CA LEU A 26 -35.71 6.44 -2.98
C LEU A 26 -35.92 7.94 -2.74
N VAL A 27 -34.91 8.67 -2.24
CA VAL A 27 -35.02 10.11 -1.99
C VAL A 27 -34.56 10.91 -3.21
N GLN A 28 -33.62 10.38 -3.99
CA GLN A 28 -33.20 10.94 -5.27
C GLN A 28 -34.34 10.95 -6.29
N ASP A 29 -35.27 9.99 -6.25
CA ASP A 29 -36.54 10.07 -7.00
C ASP A 29 -37.61 10.84 -6.21
N GLU A 30 -37.50 12.16 -6.23
CA GLU A 30 -38.39 13.07 -5.49
C GLU A 30 -39.88 12.84 -5.83
N LYS A 31 -40.20 12.56 -7.10
CA LYS A 31 -41.59 12.36 -7.54
C LYS A 31 -42.19 11.12 -6.91
N THR A 32 -41.44 10.02 -6.92
CA THR A 32 -41.86 8.76 -6.31
C THR A 32 -41.93 8.89 -4.79
N LEU A 33 -40.94 9.52 -4.15
CA LEU A 33 -40.95 9.81 -2.71
C LEU A 33 -42.20 10.58 -2.29
N LEU A 34 -42.53 11.68 -3.00
CA LEU A 34 -43.73 12.48 -2.74
C LEU A 34 -45.01 11.69 -2.98
N GLY A 35 -45.01 10.78 -3.96
CA GLY A 35 -46.11 9.85 -4.21
C GLY A 35 -46.40 8.95 -3.01
N TYR A 36 -45.35 8.35 -2.44
CA TYR A 36 -45.45 7.53 -1.22
C TYR A 36 -45.85 8.37 0.00
N ALA A 37 -45.21 9.53 0.21
CA ALA A 37 -45.49 10.42 1.32
C ALA A 37 -46.93 11.00 1.31
N LYS A 38 -47.58 11.03 0.15
CA LYS A 38 -48.98 11.44 0.03
C LYS A 38 -49.97 10.34 0.40
N GLY A 39 -49.56 9.06 0.38
CA GLY A 39 -50.40 7.94 0.80
C GLY A 39 -51.61 7.69 -0.10
N THR A 40 -51.43 7.79 -1.42
CA THR A 40 -52.57 7.69 -2.35
C THR A 40 -53.14 6.27 -2.43
N PHE A 41 -54.46 6.16 -2.36
CA PHE A 41 -55.21 4.92 -2.60
C PHE A 41 -55.89 5.00 -3.97
N LYS A 42 -55.73 3.97 -4.80
CA LYS A 42 -56.58 3.77 -5.99
C LYS A 42 -57.67 2.76 -5.65
N VAL A 43 -58.89 3.24 -5.51
CA VAL A 43 -60.07 2.40 -5.30
C VAL A 43 -60.84 2.27 -6.61
N THR A 44 -61.08 1.05 -7.07
CA THR A 44 -61.94 0.76 -8.21
C THR A 44 -63.13 -0.05 -7.73
N LEU A 45 -64.34 0.43 -7.99
CA LEU A 45 -65.59 -0.23 -7.59
C LEU A 45 -66.23 -0.90 -8.81
N GLY A 46 -66.47 -2.21 -8.71
CA GLY A 46 -67.22 -2.98 -9.69
C GLY A 46 -68.73 -2.71 -9.60
N PHE A 47 -69.47 -3.02 -10.68
CA PHE A 47 -70.93 -2.87 -10.71
C PHE A 47 -71.67 -3.82 -9.75
N ASP A 48 -70.99 -4.86 -9.27
CA ASP A 48 -71.43 -5.78 -8.22
C ASP A 48 -71.19 -5.23 -6.79
N GLY A 49 -70.58 -4.06 -6.67
CA GLY A 49 -70.20 -3.46 -5.39
C GLY A 49 -68.85 -3.93 -4.84
N ALA A 50 -68.10 -4.79 -5.57
CA ALA A 50 -66.78 -5.21 -5.15
C ALA A 50 -65.75 -4.09 -5.32
N ALA A 51 -65.02 -3.73 -4.26
CA ALA A 51 -63.97 -2.72 -4.31
C ALA A 51 -62.59 -3.37 -4.40
N THR A 52 -61.77 -2.93 -5.36
CA THR A 52 -60.33 -3.21 -5.41
C THR A 52 -59.58 -1.98 -4.91
N ILE A 53 -58.78 -2.14 -3.85
CA ILE A 53 -57.92 -1.08 -3.30
C ILE A 53 -56.48 -1.37 -3.69
N ARG A 54 -55.81 -0.41 -4.33
CA ARG A 54 -54.40 -0.49 -4.70
C ARG A 54 -53.60 0.60 -4.00
N ARG A 55 -52.48 0.21 -3.41
CA ARG A 55 -51.51 1.09 -2.74
C ARG A 55 -50.15 0.92 -3.43
N PRO A 56 -49.49 2.02 -3.82
CA PRO A 56 -48.13 1.94 -4.34
C PRO A 56 -47.17 1.65 -3.19
N LEU A 57 -46.22 0.73 -3.42
CA LEU A 57 -45.13 0.38 -2.51
C LEU A 57 -43.78 0.50 -3.24
N PRO A 58 -42.65 0.63 -2.54
CA PRO A 58 -41.33 0.48 -3.13
C PRO A 58 -41.16 -0.89 -3.77
N ASP A 59 -40.46 -0.95 -4.91
CA ASP A 59 -40.21 -2.21 -5.63
C ASP A 59 -39.29 -3.17 -4.86
N ASN A 60 -38.44 -2.63 -3.97
CA ASN A 60 -37.54 -3.38 -3.10
C ASN A 60 -37.71 -2.95 -1.64
N GLU A 61 -38.02 -3.91 -0.75
CA GLU A 61 -38.14 -3.69 0.69
C GLU A 61 -36.82 -3.28 1.33
N GLU A 62 -35.69 -3.88 0.94
CA GLU A 62 -34.36 -3.59 1.52
C GLU A 62 -33.94 -2.13 1.29
N GLU A 63 -34.31 -1.55 0.15
CA GLU A 63 -34.09 -0.12 -0.12
C GLU A 63 -34.90 0.74 0.85
N PHE A 64 -36.14 0.36 1.14
CA PHE A 64 -36.96 1.09 2.09
C PHE A 64 -36.47 0.95 3.53
N GLU A 65 -36.05 -0.25 3.95
CA GLU A 65 -35.42 -0.48 5.26
C GLU A 65 -34.17 0.38 5.45
N SER A 66 -33.32 0.46 4.43
CA SER A 66 -32.13 1.33 4.41
C SER A 66 -32.51 2.80 4.62
N LEU A 67 -33.58 3.29 3.99
CA LEU A 67 -34.06 4.67 4.18
C LEU A 67 -34.52 4.89 5.63
N VAL A 68 -35.31 3.96 6.18
CA VAL A 68 -35.82 4.03 7.56
C VAL A 68 -34.67 4.02 8.57
N ALA A 69 -33.67 3.17 8.37
CA ALA A 69 -32.47 3.13 9.19
C ALA A 69 -31.70 4.48 9.17
N ARG A 70 -31.65 5.14 8.00
CA ARG A 70 -31.03 6.48 7.87
C ARG A 70 -31.81 7.55 8.62
N ILE A 71 -33.13 7.50 8.62
CA ILE A 71 -34.02 8.48 9.26
C ILE A 71 -34.10 8.28 10.78
N ARG A 72 -34.04 7.05 11.29
CA ARG A 72 -34.29 6.71 12.70
C ARG A 72 -33.58 7.60 13.74
N PRO A 73 -32.30 8.00 13.57
CA PRO A 73 -31.65 8.90 14.53
C PRO A 73 -32.31 10.28 14.68
N LEU A 74 -33.06 10.71 13.68
CA LEU A 74 -33.78 11.99 13.66
C LEU A 74 -35.14 11.91 14.36
N THR A 75 -35.61 10.69 14.70
CA THR A 75 -36.97 10.44 15.19
C THR A 75 -37.00 9.93 16.64
N LEU A 76 -35.86 9.51 17.17
CA LEU A 76 -35.71 9.03 18.55
C LEU A 76 -35.32 10.16 19.50
N LYS A 77 -36.11 10.38 20.55
CA LYS A 77 -35.86 11.43 21.57
C LYS A 77 -34.51 11.32 22.28
N SER A 78 -33.99 10.10 22.43
CA SER A 78 -32.68 9.81 23.04
C SER A 78 -31.52 10.32 22.20
N GLU A 79 -31.68 10.43 20.88
CA GLU A 79 -30.60 10.77 19.96
C GLU A 79 -30.26 12.27 20.01
N PRO A 80 -28.98 12.65 19.84
CA PRO A 80 -28.55 14.05 19.90
C PRO A 80 -29.13 14.89 18.76
N ILE A 81 -29.46 14.27 17.63
CA ILE A 81 -29.98 14.90 16.42
C ILE A 81 -31.48 14.66 16.20
N TYR A 82 -32.22 14.32 17.26
CA TYR A 82 -33.68 14.28 17.24
C TYR A 82 -34.26 15.58 16.67
N TYR A 83 -35.27 15.49 15.78
CA TYR A 83 -35.77 16.65 15.02
C TYR A 83 -36.10 17.85 15.92
N ALA A 84 -36.68 17.64 17.10
CA ALA A 84 -37.04 18.75 18.00
C ALA A 84 -35.81 19.44 18.59
N LYS A 85 -34.71 18.71 18.80
CA LYS A 85 -33.42 19.29 19.23
C LYS A 85 -32.79 20.10 18.09
N VAL A 86 -32.87 19.60 16.86
CA VAL A 86 -32.37 20.27 15.65
C VAL A 86 -33.14 21.57 15.39
N LEU A 87 -34.47 21.52 15.36
CA LEU A 87 -35.29 22.71 15.17
C LEU A 87 -35.14 23.71 16.32
N GLY A 88 -35.04 23.23 17.56
CA GLY A 88 -34.77 24.12 18.70
C GLY A 88 -33.38 24.78 18.63
N ALA A 89 -32.35 24.07 18.15
CA ALA A 89 -31.04 24.65 17.89
C ALA A 89 -31.10 25.69 16.76
N LEU A 90 -31.86 25.39 15.70
CA LEU A 90 -32.06 26.32 14.59
C LEU A 90 -32.76 27.60 15.04
N GLU A 91 -33.84 27.50 15.82
CA GLU A 91 -34.57 28.63 16.39
C GLU A 91 -33.66 29.53 17.23
N ARG A 92 -32.84 28.95 18.13
CA ARG A 92 -31.90 29.70 18.96
C ARG A 92 -30.82 30.43 18.16
N VAL A 93 -30.36 29.83 17.06
CA VAL A 93 -29.43 30.52 16.14
C VAL A 93 -30.13 31.67 15.44
N LEU A 94 -31.36 31.44 14.93
CA LEU A 94 -32.14 32.46 14.26
C LEU A 94 -32.46 33.65 15.19
N GLU A 95 -32.79 33.43 16.45
CA GLU A 95 -33.02 34.49 17.45
C GLU A 95 -31.84 35.47 17.60
N GLN A 96 -30.61 35.05 17.25
CA GLN A 96 -29.40 35.85 17.36
C GLN A 96 -29.09 36.69 16.10
N CYS A 97 -29.80 36.47 14.99
CA CYS A 97 -29.42 36.97 13.67
C CYS A 97 -30.49 37.83 12.96
N ASP A 98 -31.54 38.27 13.66
CA ASP A 98 -32.66 39.08 13.15
C ASP A 98 -33.19 38.60 11.77
N PRO A 99 -33.77 37.38 11.71
CA PRO A 99 -34.11 36.71 10.47
C PRO A 99 -35.32 37.34 9.79
N SER A 100 -35.45 37.16 8.48
CA SER A 100 -36.63 37.61 7.75
C SER A 100 -37.90 36.90 8.24
N ALA A 101 -39.05 37.56 8.10
CA ALA A 101 -40.36 36.97 8.43
C ALA A 101 -40.65 35.69 7.63
N GLU A 102 -40.11 35.57 6.42
CA GLU A 102 -40.23 34.39 5.57
C GLU A 102 -39.49 33.19 6.17
N VAL A 103 -38.25 33.39 6.64
CA VAL A 103 -37.44 32.34 7.30
C VAL A 103 -38.12 31.86 8.59
N LEU A 104 -38.64 32.78 9.40
CA LEU A 104 -39.37 32.43 10.63
C LEU A 104 -40.62 31.62 10.32
N SER A 105 -41.40 32.05 9.31
CA SER A 105 -42.60 31.34 8.85
C SER A 105 -42.26 29.92 8.35
N GLU A 106 -41.18 29.77 7.58
CA GLU A 106 -40.73 28.46 7.09
C GLU A 106 -40.28 27.54 8.23
N CYS A 107 -39.51 28.06 9.19
CA CYS A 107 -39.06 27.30 10.36
C CYS A 107 -40.26 26.83 11.22
N GLN A 108 -41.22 27.72 11.46
CA GLN A 108 -42.46 27.39 12.20
C GLN A 108 -43.31 26.37 11.45
N ALA A 109 -43.44 26.50 10.12
CA ALA A 109 -44.16 25.53 9.30
C ALA A 109 -43.50 24.15 9.32
N LEU A 110 -42.17 24.09 9.29
CA LEU A 110 -41.42 22.83 9.42
C LEU A 110 -41.61 22.21 10.81
N ARG A 111 -41.58 23.01 11.88
CA ARG A 111 -41.85 22.54 13.23
C ARG A 111 -43.24 21.94 13.36
N ALA A 112 -44.26 22.67 12.94
CA ALA A 112 -45.64 22.19 12.96
C ALA A 112 -45.79 20.90 12.14
N SER A 113 -45.13 20.83 10.98
CA SER A 113 -45.13 19.64 10.12
C SER A 113 -44.49 18.42 10.79
N TRP A 114 -43.37 18.60 11.50
CA TRP A 114 -42.70 17.54 12.26
C TRP A 114 -43.51 17.09 13.48
N GLU A 115 -44.08 18.03 14.24
CA GLU A 115 -44.92 17.73 15.41
C GLU A 115 -46.19 16.97 15.03
N ALA A 116 -46.82 17.33 13.90
CA ALA A 116 -47.97 16.58 13.37
C ALA A 116 -47.62 15.13 12.96
N ALA A 117 -46.33 14.83 12.74
CA ALA A 117 -45.85 13.54 12.25
C ALA A 117 -45.24 12.64 13.34
N GLU A 118 -45.44 12.93 14.64
CA GLU A 118 -44.84 12.21 15.79
C GLU A 118 -44.84 10.67 15.64
N LEU A 119 -43.71 10.09 15.25
CA LEU A 119 -43.63 8.73 14.73
C LEU A 119 -43.83 7.62 15.77
N GLN A 120 -43.93 7.98 17.06
CA GLN A 120 -44.20 7.03 18.14
C GLN A 120 -45.59 7.18 18.78
N GLY A 121 -46.44 8.05 18.26
CA GLY A 121 -47.78 8.31 18.79
C GLY A 121 -48.89 7.42 18.21
N THR A 122 -50.14 7.85 18.41
CA THR A 122 -51.37 7.19 17.91
C THR A 122 -52.16 8.08 16.95
N GLN A 123 -51.59 9.20 16.51
CA GLN A 123 -52.25 10.10 15.59
C GLN A 123 -52.33 9.50 14.19
N VAL A 124 -53.30 9.98 13.43
CA VAL A 124 -53.52 9.62 12.03
C VAL A 124 -52.79 10.63 11.14
N GLN A 125 -51.92 10.16 10.26
CA GLN A 125 -51.22 11.02 9.30
C GLN A 125 -51.89 11.04 7.93
N GLY A 126 -52.42 9.90 7.50
CA GLY A 126 -53.19 9.74 6.27
C GLY A 126 -54.43 8.90 6.46
N TYR A 127 -54.35 7.79 7.20
CA TYR A 127 -55.50 6.91 7.42
C TYR A 127 -55.46 6.16 8.75
N SER A 128 -56.62 5.66 9.13
CA SER A 128 -56.79 4.64 10.16
C SER A 128 -57.68 3.53 9.64
N VAL A 129 -57.50 2.33 10.19
CA VAL A 129 -58.10 1.12 9.67
C VAL A 129 -58.69 0.27 10.79
N GLN A 130 -59.79 -0.39 10.45
CA GLN A 130 -60.41 -1.44 11.24
C GLN A 130 -60.89 -2.51 10.25
N ARG A 131 -60.74 -3.79 10.61
CA ARG A 131 -61.14 -4.94 9.79
C ARG A 131 -62.09 -5.82 10.59
N SER A 132 -63.06 -6.40 9.92
CA SER A 132 -63.91 -7.48 10.43
C SER A 132 -64.34 -8.34 9.25
N ARG A 133 -64.58 -9.62 9.47
CA ARG A 133 -65.34 -10.44 8.52
C ARG A 133 -66.81 -10.00 8.51
N HIS A 134 -67.53 -10.37 7.46
CA HIS A 134 -68.95 -10.02 7.30
C HIS A 134 -69.84 -10.63 8.39
N ASP A 135 -69.41 -11.73 9.01
CA ASP A 135 -70.09 -12.36 10.15
C ASP A 135 -69.71 -11.75 11.51
N GLY A 136 -68.87 -10.71 11.52
CA GLY A 136 -68.38 -10.04 12.73
C GLY A 136 -67.19 -10.71 13.40
N SER A 137 -66.70 -11.83 12.87
CA SER A 137 -65.50 -12.50 13.39
C SER A 137 -64.22 -11.77 12.97
N GLU A 138 -63.14 -11.98 13.73
CA GLU A 138 -61.82 -11.34 13.50
C GLU A 138 -61.88 -9.80 13.47
N ALA A 139 -62.83 -9.21 14.22
CA ALA A 139 -62.90 -7.76 14.37
C ALA A 139 -61.64 -7.23 15.08
N THR A 140 -60.90 -6.34 14.40
CA THR A 140 -59.75 -5.66 14.97
C THR A 140 -60.17 -4.37 15.67
N LYS A 141 -59.28 -3.84 16.52
CA LYS A 141 -59.42 -2.46 17.03
C LYS A 141 -59.13 -1.46 15.92
N HIS A 142 -59.64 -0.25 16.09
CA HIS A 142 -59.26 0.89 15.27
C HIS A 142 -57.79 1.26 15.55
N VAL A 143 -56.95 1.26 14.52
CA VAL A 143 -55.53 1.65 14.63
C VAL A 143 -55.18 2.70 13.58
N SER A 144 -54.28 3.63 13.92
CA SER A 144 -53.75 4.59 12.97
C SER A 144 -52.60 4.02 12.12
N ASP A 145 -52.35 4.66 10.98
CA ASP A 145 -51.16 4.44 10.17
C ASP A 145 -49.84 4.65 10.95
N THR A 146 -49.78 5.61 11.88
CA THR A 146 -48.62 5.77 12.76
C THR A 146 -48.40 4.54 13.66
N GLN A 147 -49.47 3.95 14.20
CA GLN A 147 -49.36 2.73 15.01
C GLN A 147 -48.91 1.53 14.17
N LEU A 148 -49.46 1.40 12.95
CA LEU A 148 -49.07 0.37 11.98
C LEU A 148 -47.60 0.51 11.56
N ALA A 149 -47.17 1.71 11.19
CA ALA A 149 -45.79 2.03 10.81
C ALA A 149 -44.81 1.75 11.96
N ALA A 150 -45.18 2.13 13.18
CA ALA A 150 -44.35 1.87 14.35
C ALA A 150 -44.32 0.37 14.68
N ALA A 151 -45.41 -0.37 14.52
CA ALA A 151 -45.39 -1.82 14.67
C ALA A 151 -44.45 -2.47 13.65
N TRP A 152 -44.45 -2.04 12.39
CA TRP A 152 -43.50 -2.53 11.39
C TRP A 152 -42.03 -2.29 11.81
N VAL A 153 -41.68 -1.05 12.15
CA VAL A 153 -40.30 -0.74 12.55
C VAL A 153 -39.86 -1.51 13.79
N TYR A 154 -40.72 -1.67 14.80
CA TYR A 154 -40.32 -2.21 16.09
C TYR A 154 -40.59 -3.71 16.27
N ALA A 155 -41.48 -4.35 15.50
CA ALA A 155 -41.73 -5.79 15.61
C ALA A 155 -41.23 -6.59 14.41
N ASP A 156 -41.18 -5.97 13.23
CA ASP A 156 -40.79 -6.66 11.99
C ASP A 156 -39.33 -6.33 11.61
N LEU A 157 -38.88 -5.07 11.79
CA LEU A 157 -37.54 -4.62 11.36
C LEU A 157 -36.47 -4.60 12.47
N VAL A 158 -36.72 -3.93 13.61
CA VAL A 158 -35.65 -3.56 14.57
C VAL A 158 -35.67 -4.37 15.88
N HIS A 159 -36.84 -4.71 16.41
CA HIS A 159 -36.97 -5.58 17.59
C HIS A 159 -37.94 -6.73 17.29
N ALA A 160 -37.99 -7.72 18.18
CA ALA A 160 -38.88 -8.87 18.05
C ALA A 160 -40.21 -8.69 18.82
N ASP A 161 -40.38 -7.58 19.56
CA ASP A 161 -41.57 -7.31 20.37
C ASP A 161 -42.05 -5.84 20.30
N ALA A 162 -43.28 -5.64 19.82
CA ALA A 162 -43.94 -4.34 19.93
C ALA A 162 -44.64 -4.20 21.29
N GLN A 163 -44.27 -3.17 22.04
CA GLN A 163 -44.88 -2.82 23.33
C GLN A 163 -45.82 -1.61 23.20
N GLY A 164 -46.80 -1.51 24.12
CA GLY A 164 -47.69 -0.35 24.23
C GLY A 164 -48.72 -0.25 23.08
N PRO A 165 -49.09 0.98 22.64
CA PRO A 165 -50.12 1.20 21.60
C PRO A 165 -49.84 0.53 20.24
N LYS A 166 -48.61 0.09 20.00
CA LYS A 166 -48.16 -0.59 18.77
C LYS A 166 -48.52 -2.08 18.76
N ALA A 167 -48.72 -2.69 19.93
CA ALA A 167 -49.11 -4.10 20.02
C ALA A 167 -50.48 -4.37 19.38
N GLU A 168 -51.39 -3.39 19.41
CA GLU A 168 -52.71 -3.50 18.78
C GLU A 168 -52.62 -3.60 17.25
N ALA A 169 -51.58 -3.04 16.64
CA ALA A 169 -51.32 -3.11 15.20
C ALA A 169 -50.77 -4.49 14.75
N LEU A 170 -50.35 -5.36 15.67
CA LEU A 170 -49.95 -6.74 15.36
C LEU A 170 -51.13 -7.63 14.94
N ALA A 171 -52.37 -7.17 15.15
CA ALA A 171 -53.58 -7.84 14.66
C ALA A 171 -53.79 -7.68 13.13
N PHE A 172 -53.01 -6.83 12.47
CA PHE A 172 -53.00 -6.65 11.03
C PHE A 172 -51.83 -7.43 10.41
N ASP A 173 -51.87 -7.67 9.11
CA ASP A 173 -50.84 -8.46 8.43
C ASP A 173 -49.59 -7.59 8.13
N LEU A 174 -48.45 -8.23 7.82
CA LEU A 174 -47.19 -7.54 7.54
C LEU A 174 -47.35 -6.45 6.46
N ASP A 175 -48.02 -6.78 5.36
CA ASP A 175 -48.24 -5.88 4.22
C ASP A 175 -48.96 -4.58 4.62
N GLU A 176 -49.91 -4.66 5.57
CA GLU A 176 -50.65 -3.49 6.06
C GLU A 176 -49.73 -2.58 6.89
N ARG A 177 -48.91 -3.20 7.75
CA ARG A 177 -47.93 -2.46 8.56
C ARG A 177 -46.84 -1.83 7.70
N TYR A 178 -46.34 -2.56 6.71
CA TYR A 178 -45.37 -2.08 5.73
C TYR A 178 -45.91 -0.91 4.91
N ALA A 179 -47.14 -1.02 4.38
CA ALA A 179 -47.76 0.06 3.60
C ALA A 179 -47.94 1.35 4.42
N ALA A 180 -48.28 1.23 5.70
CA ALA A 180 -48.33 2.38 6.60
C ALA A 180 -46.92 2.95 6.87
N ALA A 181 -45.91 2.09 7.05
CA ALA A 181 -44.53 2.51 7.23
C ALA A 181 -44.03 3.33 6.04
N VAL A 182 -44.30 2.87 4.81
CA VAL A 182 -43.95 3.59 3.56
C VAL A 182 -44.48 5.02 3.58
N LEU A 183 -45.78 5.20 3.83
CA LEU A 183 -46.40 6.53 3.95
C LEU A 183 -45.68 7.40 4.98
N VAL A 184 -45.54 6.87 6.18
CA VAL A 184 -45.07 7.61 7.37
C VAL A 184 -43.58 7.99 7.23
N PHE A 185 -42.71 7.07 6.83
CA PHE A 185 -41.27 7.31 6.73
C PHE A 185 -40.86 8.02 5.45
N CYS A 186 -41.56 7.86 4.32
CA CYS A 186 -41.35 8.74 3.17
C CYS A 186 -41.76 10.19 3.53
N GLY A 187 -42.84 10.37 4.29
CA GLY A 187 -43.22 11.67 4.85
C GLY A 187 -42.16 12.26 5.78
N ALA A 188 -41.49 11.43 6.59
CA ALA A 188 -40.38 11.85 7.42
C ALA A 188 -39.16 12.25 6.57
N ALA A 189 -38.80 11.45 5.54
CA ALA A 189 -37.71 11.75 4.62
C ALA A 189 -37.86 13.12 3.96
N VAL A 190 -39.07 13.44 3.46
CA VAL A 190 -39.40 14.74 2.88
C VAL A 190 -39.12 15.87 3.88
N ARG A 191 -39.50 15.70 5.16
CA ARG A 191 -39.23 16.71 6.19
C ARG A 191 -37.75 16.86 6.49
N VAL A 192 -36.96 15.77 6.47
CA VAL A 192 -35.50 15.81 6.61
C VAL A 192 -34.89 16.64 5.49
N VAL A 193 -35.22 16.34 4.23
CA VAL A 193 -34.69 17.06 3.06
C VAL A 193 -35.09 18.53 3.10
N ARG A 194 -36.35 18.84 3.44
CA ARG A 194 -36.79 20.24 3.58
C ARG A 194 -36.06 20.99 4.71
N THR A 195 -35.78 20.32 5.82
CA THR A 195 -35.00 20.90 6.92
C THR A 195 -33.54 21.13 6.50
N LEU A 196 -32.94 20.22 5.72
CA LEU A 196 -31.62 20.39 5.12
C LEU A 196 -31.58 21.58 4.17
N ARG A 197 -32.56 21.71 3.27
CA ARG A 197 -32.69 22.83 2.33
C ARG A 197 -32.81 24.18 3.05
N LEU A 198 -33.57 24.25 4.14
CA LEU A 198 -33.63 25.48 4.97
C LEU A 198 -32.25 25.82 5.53
N ILE A 199 -31.52 24.84 6.08
CA ILE A 199 -30.17 25.05 6.61
C ILE A 199 -29.19 25.50 5.51
N GLU A 200 -29.28 24.93 4.30
CA GLU A 200 -28.52 25.34 3.13
C GLU A 200 -28.81 26.79 2.74
N HIS A 201 -30.08 27.19 2.69
CA HIS A 201 -30.49 28.57 2.42
C HIS A 201 -29.96 29.54 3.47
N LEU A 202 -30.01 29.18 4.75
CA LEU A 202 -29.49 30.00 5.85
C LEU A 202 -27.97 30.15 5.80
N LYS A 203 -27.25 29.09 5.41
CA LYS A 203 -25.82 29.16 5.16
C LYS A 203 -25.50 30.08 3.97
N ALA A 204 -26.21 29.92 2.85
CA ALA A 204 -26.00 30.74 1.65
C ALA A 204 -26.29 32.23 1.91
N ALA A 205 -27.23 32.53 2.81
CA ALA A 205 -27.52 33.89 3.28
C ALA A 205 -26.53 34.43 4.33
N ASN A 206 -25.50 33.67 4.71
CA ASN A 206 -24.56 33.98 5.80
C ASN A 206 -25.21 34.19 7.17
N ILE A 207 -26.41 33.62 7.39
CA ILE A 207 -27.11 33.64 8.68
C ILE A 207 -26.58 32.54 9.60
N LEU A 208 -26.25 31.38 9.01
CA LEU A 208 -25.73 30.21 9.72
C LEU A 208 -24.29 29.92 9.31
N ASN A 209 -23.36 30.06 10.25
CA ASN A 209 -21.95 29.77 10.03
C ASN A 209 -21.61 28.30 10.35
N LEU A 210 -21.73 27.43 9.35
CA LEU A 210 -21.30 26.03 9.39
C LEU A 210 -20.10 25.81 8.45
N ALA A 211 -19.16 24.98 8.90
CA ALA A 211 -17.93 24.67 8.17
C ALA A 211 -18.22 24.10 6.76
N ASP A 212 -17.45 24.53 5.76
CA ASP A 212 -17.65 24.15 4.36
C ASP A 212 -17.41 22.66 4.12
N GLU A 213 -16.54 22.04 4.92
CA GLU A 213 -16.21 20.62 4.87
C GLU A 213 -17.45 19.73 5.11
N LEU A 214 -18.45 20.21 5.86
CA LEU A 214 -19.69 19.47 6.10
C LEU A 214 -20.50 19.21 4.83
N TRP A 215 -20.25 19.99 3.77
CA TRP A 215 -20.96 19.93 2.49
C TRP A 215 -20.16 19.22 1.41
N SER A 216 -18.84 19.15 1.54
CA SER A 216 -17.94 18.44 0.63
C SER A 216 -17.59 17.03 1.10
N GLN A 217 -17.69 16.74 2.41
CA GLN A 217 -17.41 15.42 2.96
C GLN A 217 -18.26 14.34 2.26
N LYS A 218 -17.62 13.22 1.91
CA LYS A 218 -18.26 12.05 1.33
C LYS A 218 -19.22 11.38 2.33
N VAL A 219 -20.47 11.18 1.92
CA VAL A 219 -21.55 10.63 2.77
C VAL A 219 -22.06 9.26 2.31
N THR A 220 -21.66 8.84 1.11
CA THR A 220 -21.97 7.53 0.51
C THR A 220 -20.70 6.93 -0.07
N VAL A 221 -20.63 5.60 -0.15
CA VAL A 221 -19.59 4.90 -0.90
C VAL A 221 -20.16 4.60 -2.29
N ASP A 222 -19.59 5.21 -3.31
CA ASP A 222 -19.97 5.15 -4.72
C ASP A 222 -19.00 4.32 -5.58
N THR A 223 -18.06 3.64 -4.92
CA THR A 223 -17.10 2.73 -5.55
C THR A 223 -17.40 1.29 -5.18
N THR A 224 -17.11 0.36 -6.09
CA THR A 224 -17.16 -1.09 -5.83
C THR A 224 -15.88 -1.59 -5.17
N GLU A 225 -14.78 -0.85 -5.29
CA GLU A 225 -13.46 -1.25 -4.81
C GLU A 225 -12.72 -0.05 -4.19
N ILE A 226 -11.91 -0.32 -3.17
CA ILE A 226 -10.95 0.62 -2.62
C ILE A 226 -9.59 0.18 -3.12
N VAL A 227 -8.96 1.03 -3.93
CA VAL A 227 -7.61 0.78 -4.48
C VAL A 227 -6.63 1.62 -3.68
N GLU A 228 -5.69 0.95 -3.01
CA GLU A 228 -4.63 1.57 -2.21
C GLU A 228 -3.28 1.00 -2.64
N GLU A 229 -2.30 1.88 -2.84
CA GLU A 229 -0.91 1.49 -3.03
C GLU A 229 -0.27 1.34 -1.64
N ALA A 230 0.28 0.17 -1.35
CA ALA A 230 0.84 -0.14 -0.04
C ALA A 230 2.08 -1.04 -0.14
N GLU A 231 2.99 -0.88 0.83
CA GLU A 231 4.04 -1.85 1.10
C GLU A 231 3.51 -2.88 2.11
N VAL A 232 3.71 -4.15 1.82
CA VAL A 232 3.22 -5.25 2.66
C VAL A 232 4.39 -5.92 3.35
N PHE A 233 4.24 -6.13 4.66
CA PHE A 233 5.23 -6.77 5.53
C PHE A 233 4.61 -7.99 6.22
N MET A 234 5.44 -8.98 6.54
CA MET A 234 5.04 -10.16 7.28
C MET A 234 6.05 -10.50 8.39
N ALA A 235 5.54 -11.14 9.45
CA ALA A 235 6.34 -11.65 10.58
C ALA A 235 5.77 -13.00 11.06
N PRO A 236 6.55 -13.79 11.83
CA PRO A 236 6.04 -15.00 12.45
C PRO A 236 4.82 -14.75 13.33
N VAL A 237 3.94 -15.75 13.43
CA VAL A 237 2.77 -15.68 14.30
C VAL A 237 3.21 -15.45 15.75
N GLY A 238 2.71 -14.38 16.36
CA GLY A 238 3.05 -13.98 17.73
C GLY A 238 4.10 -12.87 17.84
N ALA A 239 4.71 -12.44 16.73
CA ALA A 239 5.58 -11.26 16.72
C ALA A 239 4.79 -10.00 17.13
N PRO A 240 5.42 -9.07 17.89
CA PRO A 240 4.76 -7.83 18.28
C PRO A 240 4.51 -6.94 17.05
N MET A 241 3.30 -6.39 16.94
CA MET A 241 2.91 -5.46 15.86
C MET A 241 3.63 -4.11 16.05
N PRO A 242 4.32 -3.56 15.02
CA PRO A 242 4.94 -2.24 15.08
C PRO A 242 3.90 -1.14 15.27
N ASN A 243 4.26 -0.10 16.02
CA ASN A 243 3.41 1.07 16.19
C ASN A 243 3.80 2.17 15.18
N LEU A 244 3.11 2.17 14.04
CA LEU A 244 3.33 3.13 12.96
C LEU A 244 2.99 4.59 13.31
N MET A 245 2.32 4.83 14.45
CA MET A 245 2.15 6.20 14.97
C MET A 245 3.45 6.77 15.54
N THR A 246 4.42 5.92 15.87
CA THR A 246 5.67 6.29 16.54
C THR A 246 6.92 6.11 15.67
N SER A 247 6.94 5.10 14.81
CA SER A 247 8.02 4.89 13.84
C SER A 247 7.49 4.09 12.65
N VAL A 248 7.96 4.41 11.45
CA VAL A 248 7.72 3.65 10.22
C VAL A 248 8.72 2.52 10.03
N GLU A 249 9.73 2.42 10.91
CA GLU A 249 10.67 1.31 10.90
C GLU A 249 10.00 0.03 11.38
N MET A 250 10.21 -1.03 10.61
CA MET A 250 9.73 -2.37 10.94
C MET A 250 10.74 -3.03 11.89
N GLY A 251 10.26 -3.74 12.91
CA GLY A 251 11.13 -4.48 13.82
C GLY A 251 11.87 -5.62 13.10
N GLU A 252 12.92 -6.16 13.72
CA GLU A 252 13.79 -7.19 13.10
C GLU A 252 13.04 -8.45 12.62
N ASP A 253 11.91 -8.79 13.27
CA ASP A 253 11.07 -9.94 12.90
C ASP A 253 10.22 -9.72 11.64
N TRP A 254 10.11 -8.47 11.17
CA TRP A 254 9.26 -8.07 10.06
C TRP A 254 10.08 -7.91 8.79
N LYS A 255 9.61 -8.55 7.72
CA LYS A 255 10.21 -8.44 6.38
C LYS A 255 9.16 -8.03 5.36
N SER A 256 9.58 -7.33 4.31
CA SER A 256 8.71 -7.06 3.16
C SER A 256 8.36 -8.38 2.49
N ILE A 257 7.08 -8.57 2.17
CA ILE A 257 6.63 -9.78 1.50
C ILE A 257 7.06 -9.74 0.03
N SER A 258 7.63 -10.84 -0.45
CA SER A 258 7.95 -10.98 -1.87
C SER A 258 6.76 -11.46 -2.70
N VAL A 259 6.87 -11.40 -4.03
CA VAL A 259 5.84 -11.93 -4.94
C VAL A 259 5.71 -13.45 -4.76
N THR A 260 6.81 -14.18 -4.65
CA THR A 260 6.76 -15.63 -4.45
C THR A 260 6.14 -15.98 -3.09
N GLU A 261 6.47 -15.24 -2.02
CA GLU A 261 5.88 -15.45 -0.69
C GLU A 261 4.37 -15.19 -0.68
N MET A 262 3.93 -14.11 -1.33
CA MET A 262 2.51 -13.78 -1.47
C MET A 262 1.76 -14.89 -2.21
N LEU A 263 2.30 -15.37 -3.32
CA LEU A 263 1.68 -16.44 -4.11
C LEU A 263 1.66 -17.78 -3.36
N ARG A 264 2.66 -18.04 -2.51
CA ARG A 264 2.75 -19.26 -1.67
C ARG A 264 1.79 -19.24 -0.48
N LEU A 265 1.07 -18.15 -0.21
CA LEU A 265 -0.05 -18.18 0.74
C LEU A 265 -1.10 -19.19 0.27
N GLU A 266 -1.32 -19.29 -1.03
CA GLU A 266 -2.15 -20.32 -1.65
C GLU A 266 -1.38 -21.64 -1.75
N ILE A 267 -1.89 -22.69 -1.11
CA ILE A 267 -1.20 -23.99 -1.03
C ILE A 267 -0.95 -24.60 -2.42
N GLU A 268 -1.85 -24.37 -3.37
CA GLU A 268 -1.76 -24.92 -4.72
C GLU A 268 -0.55 -24.37 -5.48
N ASN A 269 -0.13 -23.13 -5.18
CA ASN A 269 0.98 -22.47 -5.87
C ASN A 269 2.36 -22.88 -5.35
N ARG A 270 2.44 -23.61 -4.24
CA ARG A 270 3.71 -23.95 -3.61
C ARG A 270 4.50 -24.96 -4.43
N VAL A 271 5.65 -24.51 -4.91
CA VAL A 271 6.64 -25.36 -5.58
C VAL A 271 7.99 -25.15 -4.88
N THR A 272 8.79 -26.20 -4.78
CA THR A 272 10.18 -26.10 -4.32
C THR A 272 11.09 -26.55 -5.45
N VAL A 273 12.18 -25.82 -5.66
CA VAL A 273 13.20 -26.20 -6.63
C VAL A 273 14.40 -26.72 -5.89
N LEU A 274 14.80 -27.95 -6.19
CA LEU A 274 15.95 -28.62 -5.62
C LEU A 274 17.04 -28.74 -6.68
N LEU A 275 18.18 -28.11 -6.46
CA LEU A 275 19.38 -28.30 -7.29
C LEU A 275 20.23 -29.40 -6.65
N ARG A 276 20.54 -30.46 -7.42
CA ARG A 276 21.24 -31.64 -6.90
C ARG A 276 22.42 -32.06 -7.76
N ASP A 277 23.49 -32.48 -7.10
CA ASP A 277 24.60 -33.23 -7.71
C ASP A 277 24.52 -34.68 -7.20
N ASP A 278 24.14 -35.58 -8.09
CA ASP A 278 23.73 -36.94 -7.75
C ASP A 278 22.69 -36.94 -6.60
N ASP A 279 22.98 -37.59 -5.47
CA ASP A 279 22.08 -37.63 -4.31
C ASP A 279 22.20 -36.41 -3.38
N ARG A 280 23.22 -35.57 -3.57
CA ARG A 280 23.49 -34.41 -2.69
C ARG A 280 22.64 -33.22 -3.10
N ASN A 281 21.91 -32.64 -2.15
CA ASN A 281 21.25 -31.35 -2.32
C ASN A 281 22.30 -30.21 -2.27
N ILE A 282 22.36 -29.40 -3.32
CA ILE A 282 23.19 -28.20 -3.39
C ILE A 282 22.40 -27.00 -2.86
N GLU A 283 21.16 -26.85 -3.31
CA GLU A 283 20.30 -25.73 -2.97
C GLU A 283 18.83 -26.15 -2.97
N SER A 284 18.06 -25.61 -2.02
CA SER A 284 16.60 -25.63 -2.06
C SER A 284 16.09 -24.20 -2.16
N SER A 285 15.33 -23.90 -3.22
CA SER A 285 14.75 -22.58 -3.44
C SER A 285 13.23 -22.65 -3.43
N ASP A 286 12.62 -21.71 -2.72
CA ASP A 286 11.18 -21.50 -2.79
C ASP A 286 10.78 -20.99 -4.17
N ALA A 287 9.70 -21.56 -4.70
CA ALA A 287 9.09 -21.17 -5.94
C ALA A 287 7.56 -21.08 -5.82
N ALA A 288 6.94 -20.34 -6.72
CA ALA A 288 5.49 -20.19 -6.78
C ALA A 288 5.00 -20.29 -8.22
N VAL A 289 3.92 -21.04 -8.46
CA VAL A 289 3.24 -21.00 -9.75
C VAL A 289 2.51 -19.66 -9.88
N ILE A 290 2.89 -18.86 -10.86
CA ILE A 290 2.28 -17.56 -11.17
C ILE A 290 1.11 -17.71 -12.15
N ARG A 291 1.13 -18.75 -12.98
CA ARG A 291 0.13 -18.99 -14.02
C ARG A 291 -0.01 -20.46 -14.36
N ARG A 292 -1.26 -20.90 -14.56
CA ARG A 292 -1.61 -22.22 -15.11
C ARG A 292 -2.52 -22.05 -16.32
N GLU A 293 -2.22 -22.75 -17.38
CA GLU A 293 -3.08 -22.88 -18.54
C GLU A 293 -3.36 -24.37 -18.77
N ASN A 294 -4.64 -24.75 -18.73
CA ASN A 294 -5.06 -26.13 -18.93
C ASN A 294 -5.76 -26.25 -20.28
N GLY A 295 -5.15 -26.98 -21.22
CA GLY A 295 -5.77 -27.42 -22.47
C GLY A 295 -6.11 -28.91 -22.43
N GLU A 296 -6.82 -29.40 -23.46
CA GLU A 296 -7.21 -30.82 -23.56
C GLU A 296 -5.99 -31.75 -23.64
N ASP A 297 -4.99 -31.38 -24.45
CA ASP A 297 -3.79 -32.20 -24.71
C ASP A 297 -2.49 -31.60 -24.11
N LEU A 298 -2.50 -30.33 -23.71
CA LEU A 298 -1.33 -29.62 -23.21
C LEU A 298 -1.67 -28.79 -21.99
N MET A 299 -0.82 -28.83 -20.97
CA MET A 299 -0.86 -27.89 -19.84
C MET A 299 0.41 -27.05 -19.82
N THR A 300 0.31 -25.77 -19.43
CA THR A 300 1.46 -24.89 -19.26
C THR A 300 1.47 -24.30 -17.86
N TRP A 301 2.58 -24.42 -17.16
CA TRP A 301 2.80 -23.75 -15.88
C TRP A 301 3.94 -22.74 -16.02
N GLU A 302 3.75 -21.57 -15.43
CA GLU A 302 4.83 -20.60 -15.23
C GLU A 302 5.09 -20.48 -13.74
N ALA A 303 6.31 -20.76 -13.32
CA ALA A 303 6.73 -20.70 -11.92
C ALA A 303 7.84 -19.66 -11.74
N LEU A 304 7.70 -18.80 -10.73
CA LEU A 304 8.75 -17.89 -10.30
C LEU A 304 9.60 -18.60 -9.23
N ILE A 305 10.90 -18.72 -9.48
CA ILE A 305 11.87 -19.40 -8.63
C ILE A 305 12.81 -18.36 -8.05
N ALA A 306 13.05 -18.40 -6.73
CA ALA A 306 13.99 -17.52 -6.05
C ALA A 306 13.82 -16.04 -6.42
N GLU A 307 12.56 -15.61 -6.59
CA GLU A 307 12.14 -14.26 -7.04
C GLU A 307 12.67 -13.79 -8.41
N SER A 308 13.49 -14.58 -9.10
CA SER A 308 14.37 -14.05 -10.16
C SER A 308 14.47 -14.93 -11.40
N VAL A 309 13.88 -16.12 -11.40
CA VAL A 309 13.86 -17.01 -12.56
C VAL A 309 12.44 -17.43 -12.87
N LEU A 310 11.96 -17.09 -14.06
CA LEU A 310 10.70 -17.59 -14.58
C LEU A 310 10.96 -18.92 -15.28
N CYS A 311 10.39 -19.99 -14.74
CA CYS A 311 10.43 -21.33 -15.30
C CYS A 311 9.09 -21.64 -15.95
N ARG A 312 9.09 -21.75 -17.29
CA ARG A 312 7.94 -22.15 -18.06
C ARG A 312 8.03 -23.64 -18.36
N LEU A 313 7.01 -24.39 -17.95
CA LEU A 313 6.90 -25.83 -18.12
C LEU A 313 5.72 -26.13 -19.01
N VAL A 314 5.92 -26.93 -20.04
CA VAL A 314 4.85 -27.42 -20.91
C VAL A 314 4.74 -28.92 -20.75
N PHE A 315 3.54 -29.39 -20.45
CA PHE A 315 3.20 -30.79 -20.20
C PHE A 315 2.29 -31.33 -21.29
N GLU A 316 2.44 -32.60 -21.62
CA GLU A 316 1.40 -33.36 -22.31
C GLU A 316 0.38 -33.84 -21.28
N ALA A 317 -0.88 -33.63 -21.59
CA ALA A 317 -2.01 -33.95 -20.74
C ALA A 317 -2.95 -34.93 -21.45
N ASP A 318 -3.66 -35.75 -20.69
CA ASP A 318 -4.87 -36.42 -21.16
C ASP A 318 -5.94 -36.23 -20.10
N SER A 319 -7.09 -35.68 -20.50
CA SER A 319 -8.25 -35.50 -19.62
C SER A 319 -7.95 -34.71 -18.34
N GLY A 320 -6.98 -33.78 -18.40
CA GLY A 320 -6.55 -32.97 -17.26
C GLY A 320 -5.51 -33.61 -16.34
N GLU A 321 -5.01 -34.80 -16.66
CA GLU A 321 -3.88 -35.43 -15.96
C GLU A 321 -2.58 -35.31 -16.77
N ILE A 322 -1.49 -34.95 -16.09
CA ILE A 322 -0.17 -34.79 -16.71
C ILE A 322 0.45 -36.16 -16.99
N ARG A 323 0.86 -36.39 -18.23
CA ARG A 323 1.52 -37.63 -18.68
C ARG A 323 3.03 -37.50 -18.79
N SER A 324 3.47 -36.41 -19.40
CA SER A 324 4.88 -36.21 -19.73
C SER A 324 5.21 -34.72 -19.77
N ILE A 325 6.50 -34.40 -19.72
CA ILE A 325 6.99 -33.04 -19.90
C ILE A 325 7.44 -32.90 -21.34
N ARG A 326 6.92 -31.89 -22.02
CA ARG A 326 7.28 -31.56 -23.39
C ARG A 326 8.47 -30.61 -23.45
N SER A 327 8.48 -29.57 -22.62
CA SER A 327 9.59 -28.61 -22.56
C SER A 327 9.66 -27.89 -21.21
N MET A 328 10.87 -27.39 -20.92
CA MET A 328 11.13 -26.43 -19.85
C MET A 328 11.98 -25.30 -20.41
N GLU A 329 11.59 -24.06 -20.13
CA GLU A 329 12.34 -22.86 -20.49
C GLU A 329 12.61 -22.04 -19.22
N LEU A 330 13.87 -21.62 -19.03
CA LEU A 330 14.27 -20.77 -17.93
C LEU A 330 14.57 -19.37 -18.47
N GLN A 331 13.86 -18.37 -17.94
CA GLN A 331 14.10 -16.96 -18.20
C GLN A 331 14.58 -16.29 -16.92
N PHE A 332 15.79 -15.74 -16.96
CA PHE A 332 16.38 -15.02 -15.84
C PHE A 332 15.93 -13.56 -15.90
N LEU A 333 15.31 -13.08 -14.83
CA LEU A 333 14.78 -11.73 -14.74
C LEU A 333 15.90 -10.74 -14.46
N ASP A 334 15.87 -9.61 -15.16
CA ASP A 334 16.98 -8.66 -15.15
C ASP A 334 16.50 -7.20 -15.07
N HIS A 335 15.26 -6.99 -14.62
CA HIS A 335 14.62 -5.66 -14.56
C HIS A 335 15.19 -4.75 -13.46
N THR A 336 15.83 -5.31 -12.43
CA THR A 336 16.52 -4.57 -11.36
C THR A 336 17.85 -5.24 -11.02
N HIS A 337 18.82 -4.52 -10.44
CA HIS A 337 20.08 -5.13 -10.01
C HIS A 337 19.88 -6.20 -8.93
N SER A 338 18.91 -6.02 -8.02
CA SER A 338 18.57 -7.05 -7.02
C SER A 338 18.05 -8.34 -7.66
N LEU A 339 17.23 -8.24 -8.71
CA LEU A 339 16.78 -9.40 -9.48
C LEU A 339 17.94 -10.04 -10.24
N LYS A 340 18.78 -9.23 -10.90
CA LYS A 340 20.00 -9.72 -11.58
C LYS A 340 20.94 -10.46 -10.64
N LEU A 341 21.17 -9.92 -9.44
CA LEU A 341 22.02 -10.53 -8.43
C LEU A 341 21.49 -11.90 -8.01
N SER A 342 20.20 -11.98 -7.71
CA SER A 342 19.51 -13.24 -7.34
C SER A 342 19.55 -14.26 -8.48
N ALA A 343 19.34 -13.80 -9.72
CA ALA A 343 19.43 -14.63 -10.91
C ALA A 343 20.86 -15.16 -11.15
N HIS A 344 21.88 -14.32 -10.95
CA HIS A 344 23.28 -14.71 -11.06
C HIS A 344 23.67 -15.73 -9.98
N GLU A 345 23.22 -15.52 -8.75
CA GLU A 345 23.43 -16.47 -7.66
C GLU A 345 22.79 -17.83 -7.97
N PHE A 346 21.52 -17.83 -8.38
CA PHE A 346 20.82 -19.06 -8.75
C PHE A 346 21.52 -19.78 -9.91
N LYS A 347 21.98 -19.04 -10.92
CA LYS A 347 22.71 -19.62 -12.07
C LYS A 347 24.06 -20.23 -11.66
N LEU A 348 24.79 -19.61 -10.75
CA LEU A 348 26.03 -20.19 -10.19
C LEU A 348 25.77 -21.50 -9.44
N LYS A 349 24.72 -21.54 -8.61
CA LYS A 349 24.30 -22.77 -7.90
C LYS A 349 23.83 -23.83 -8.90
N MET A 350 23.11 -23.42 -9.94
CA MET A 350 22.66 -24.31 -11.02
C MET A 350 23.85 -24.94 -11.74
N PHE A 351 24.90 -24.18 -12.08
CA PHE A 351 26.10 -24.73 -12.74
C PHE A 351 26.90 -25.73 -11.89
N GLN A 352 26.71 -25.73 -10.56
CA GLN A 352 27.29 -26.74 -9.68
C GLN A 352 26.46 -28.02 -9.63
N ALA A 353 25.21 -27.99 -10.11
CA ALA A 353 24.27 -29.09 -10.06
C ALA A 353 24.25 -29.90 -11.35
N LYS A 354 24.02 -31.21 -11.22
CA LYS A 354 23.73 -32.08 -12.37
C LYS A 354 22.25 -32.09 -12.72
N THR A 355 21.39 -31.86 -11.73
CA THR A 355 19.94 -31.91 -11.90
C THR A 355 19.21 -30.79 -11.19
N LEU A 356 18.09 -30.37 -11.79
CA LEU A 356 17.10 -29.48 -11.21
C LEU A 356 15.81 -30.27 -11.04
N THR A 357 15.28 -30.30 -9.82
CA THR A 357 14.05 -31.00 -9.49
C THR A 357 12.98 -30.03 -9.01
N LEU A 358 11.80 -30.07 -9.60
CA LEU A 358 10.62 -29.38 -9.10
C LEU A 358 9.87 -30.33 -8.17
N GLN A 359 9.55 -29.85 -6.97
CA GLN A 359 8.84 -30.57 -5.94
C GLN A 359 7.52 -29.86 -5.65
N VAL A 360 6.42 -30.61 -5.60
CA VAL A 360 5.09 -30.12 -5.21
C VAL A 360 4.65 -30.89 -3.97
N GLY A 361 4.48 -30.18 -2.85
CA GLY A 361 4.39 -30.82 -1.54
C GLY A 361 5.65 -31.63 -1.23
N ASP A 362 5.50 -32.90 -0.86
CA ASP A 362 6.63 -33.81 -0.58
C ASP A 362 7.07 -34.64 -1.80
N GLN A 363 6.42 -34.48 -2.95
CA GLN A 363 6.67 -35.33 -4.12
C GLN A 363 7.60 -34.64 -5.12
N ASN A 364 8.69 -35.33 -5.47
CA ASN A 364 9.52 -34.96 -6.61
C ASN A 364 8.70 -35.13 -7.88
N TRP A 365 8.37 -34.02 -8.51
CA TRP A 365 7.41 -33.99 -9.59
C TRP A 365 8.10 -34.08 -10.95
N VAL A 366 9.20 -33.34 -11.11
CA VAL A 366 9.97 -33.27 -12.36
C VAL A 366 11.44 -33.19 -12.03
N THR A 367 12.29 -33.99 -12.68
CA THR A 367 13.75 -33.88 -12.58
C THR A 367 14.35 -33.75 -13.97
N LEU A 368 15.20 -32.74 -14.16
CA LEU A 368 15.82 -32.40 -15.44
C LEU A 368 17.33 -32.31 -15.26
N ARG A 369 18.08 -32.70 -16.31
CA ARG A 369 19.54 -32.53 -16.33
C ARG A 369 19.87 -31.07 -16.58
N VAL A 370 20.73 -30.51 -15.75
CA VAL A 370 21.30 -29.19 -15.96
C VAL A 370 22.48 -29.30 -16.94
N PRO A 371 22.57 -28.42 -17.96
CA PRO A 371 23.74 -28.37 -18.83
C PRO A 371 25.02 -28.06 -18.06
N GLU A 372 26.10 -28.80 -18.33
CA GLU A 372 27.42 -28.52 -17.77
C GLU A 372 27.95 -27.20 -18.32
N ALA A 373 28.38 -26.30 -17.44
CA ALA A 373 29.00 -25.04 -17.82
C ALA A 373 30.50 -25.24 -18.06
N SER A 374 31.03 -24.56 -19.08
CA SER A 374 32.46 -24.44 -19.29
C SER A 374 33.13 -23.59 -18.19
N GLU A 375 34.46 -23.73 -18.03
CA GLU A 375 35.24 -22.90 -17.10
C GLU A 375 35.12 -21.41 -17.42
N GLU A 376 35.03 -21.05 -18.71
CA GLU A 376 34.85 -19.68 -19.16
C GLU A 376 33.47 -19.13 -18.77
N GLU A 377 32.39 -19.90 -18.95
CA GLU A 377 31.04 -19.49 -18.54
C GLU A 377 30.93 -19.34 -17.02
N LEU A 378 31.53 -20.25 -16.26
CA LEU A 378 31.61 -20.15 -14.79
C LEU A 378 32.34 -18.87 -14.37
N PHE A 379 33.49 -18.59 -14.98
CA PHE A 379 34.29 -17.40 -14.69
C PHE A 379 33.51 -16.11 -15.02
N GLN A 380 32.92 -16.03 -16.21
CA GLN A 380 32.09 -14.87 -16.60
C GLN A 380 30.91 -14.68 -15.66
N GLN A 381 30.24 -15.77 -15.25
CA GLN A 381 29.10 -15.70 -14.36
C GLN A 381 29.48 -15.25 -12.94
N GLN A 382 30.67 -15.62 -12.45
CA GLN A 382 31.20 -15.13 -11.17
C GLN A 382 31.55 -13.63 -11.24
N VAL A 383 32.15 -13.18 -12.34
CA VAL A 383 32.42 -11.75 -12.58
C VAL A 383 31.11 -10.95 -12.58
N LEU A 384 30.08 -11.40 -13.29
CA LEU A 384 28.77 -10.74 -13.32
C LEU A 384 28.11 -10.68 -11.93
N PHE A 385 28.16 -11.78 -11.17
CA PHE A 385 27.66 -11.83 -9.79
C PHE A 385 28.36 -10.80 -8.90
N GLU A 386 29.70 -10.78 -8.92
CA GLU A 386 30.52 -9.88 -8.10
C GLU A 386 30.26 -8.41 -8.42
N THR A 387 30.26 -8.03 -9.69
CA THR A 387 30.01 -6.66 -10.14
C THR A 387 28.60 -6.20 -9.77
N THR A 388 27.59 -7.04 -10.04
CA THR A 388 26.19 -6.71 -9.72
C THR A 388 25.99 -6.57 -8.22
N ARG A 389 26.67 -7.41 -7.41
CA ARG A 389 26.63 -7.32 -5.95
C ARG A 389 27.16 -5.98 -5.46
N ASP A 390 28.24 -5.47 -6.05
CA ASP A 390 28.78 -4.17 -5.67
C ASP A 390 27.79 -3.03 -5.97
N ILE A 391 27.10 -3.09 -7.12
CA ILE A 391 26.05 -2.13 -7.47
C ILE A 391 24.91 -2.18 -6.45
N VAL A 392 24.39 -3.37 -6.13
CA VAL A 392 23.28 -3.54 -5.16
C VAL A 392 23.65 -3.00 -3.77
N LEU A 393 24.88 -3.21 -3.32
CA LEU A 393 25.34 -2.68 -2.04
C LEU A 393 25.40 -1.14 -2.05
N ILE A 394 25.83 -0.52 -3.16
CA ILE A 394 25.79 0.94 -3.31
C ILE A 394 24.34 1.45 -3.35
N GLU A 395 23.43 0.76 -4.06
CA GLU A 395 22.00 1.12 -4.07
C GLU A 395 21.39 1.14 -2.66
N GLN A 396 21.76 0.17 -1.82
CA GLN A 396 21.33 0.08 -0.43
C GLN A 396 21.89 1.23 0.42
N ILE A 397 23.20 1.50 0.31
CA ILE A 397 23.85 2.59 1.07
C ILE A 397 23.31 3.96 0.64
N ALA A 398 23.14 4.17 -0.66
CA ALA A 398 22.63 5.43 -1.23
C ALA A 398 21.11 5.57 -1.14
N ASN A 399 20.40 4.53 -0.65
CA ASN A 399 18.94 4.43 -0.60
C ASN A 399 18.26 4.84 -1.93
N ARG A 400 18.80 4.36 -3.05
CA ARG A 400 18.34 4.70 -4.41
C ARG A 400 18.61 3.56 -5.37
N ARG A 401 17.68 3.30 -6.28
CA ARG A 401 17.87 2.36 -7.40
C ARG A 401 18.48 3.04 -8.62
N PHE A 402 19.42 2.38 -9.28
CA PHE A 402 20.02 2.81 -10.52
C PHE A 402 19.39 2.11 -11.72
N LYS A 403 19.61 2.67 -12.91
CA LYS A 403 19.24 2.00 -14.16
C LYS A 403 20.05 0.71 -14.28
N THR A 404 19.39 -0.37 -14.73
CA THR A 404 20.04 -1.67 -14.85
C THR A 404 21.22 -1.67 -15.82
N SER A 405 22.33 -2.27 -15.40
CA SER A 405 23.50 -2.49 -16.23
C SER A 405 23.24 -3.64 -17.21
N SER A 406 23.43 -3.40 -18.51
CA SER A 406 23.26 -4.41 -19.57
C SER A 406 24.37 -4.38 -20.62
N GLU A 407 25.23 -3.37 -20.59
CA GLU A 407 26.34 -3.22 -21.52
C GLU A 407 27.61 -3.89 -20.96
N PRO A 408 28.59 -4.24 -21.81
CA PRO A 408 29.88 -4.76 -21.38
C PRO A 408 30.62 -3.77 -20.46
N PHE A 409 31.44 -4.30 -19.55
CA PHE A 409 32.33 -3.54 -18.68
C PHE A 409 33.72 -4.17 -18.62
N THR A 410 34.71 -3.38 -18.22
CA THR A 410 36.12 -3.77 -18.14
C THR A 410 36.55 -4.12 -16.72
N ASN A 411 37.77 -4.64 -16.55
CA ASN A 411 38.34 -4.86 -15.21
C ASN A 411 38.62 -3.55 -14.46
N ASP A 412 38.94 -2.48 -15.18
CA ASP A 412 39.13 -1.15 -14.57
C ASP A 412 37.80 -0.62 -14.01
N ASP A 413 36.69 -0.83 -14.73
CA ASP A 413 35.34 -0.49 -14.27
C ASP A 413 34.97 -1.25 -12.99
N ARG A 414 35.26 -2.57 -12.95
CA ARG A 414 35.04 -3.41 -11.76
C ARG A 414 35.84 -2.91 -10.56
N MET A 415 37.11 -2.58 -10.77
CA MET A 415 37.99 -2.07 -9.73
C MET A 415 37.50 -0.72 -9.21
N ALA A 416 37.18 0.22 -10.10
CA ALA A 416 36.63 1.52 -9.72
C ALA A 416 35.31 1.39 -8.94
N LEU A 417 34.42 0.50 -9.36
CA LEU A 417 33.17 0.21 -8.66
C LEU A 417 33.41 -0.39 -7.27
N ARG A 418 34.30 -1.38 -7.14
CA ARG A 418 34.66 -2.01 -5.85
C ARG A 418 35.25 -1.00 -4.89
N VAL A 419 36.12 -0.12 -5.38
CA VAL A 419 36.68 0.98 -4.59
C VAL A 419 35.59 1.95 -4.14
N ALA A 420 34.69 2.35 -5.05
CA ALA A 420 33.57 3.21 -4.70
C ALA A 420 32.68 2.61 -3.61
N ARG A 421 32.34 1.31 -3.73
CA ARG A 421 31.58 0.59 -2.68
C ARG A 421 32.32 0.58 -1.35
N LEU A 422 33.61 0.21 -1.34
CA LEU A 422 34.39 0.16 -0.10
C LEU A 422 34.49 1.54 0.57
N ALA A 423 34.64 2.61 -0.22
CA ALA A 423 34.65 3.97 0.28
C ALA A 423 33.29 4.37 0.87
N TRP A 424 32.17 4.02 0.22
CA TRP A 424 30.81 4.21 0.75
C TRP A 424 30.57 3.45 2.06
N GLU A 425 31.18 2.29 2.25
CA GLU A 425 31.15 1.51 3.50
C GLU A 425 32.06 2.06 4.60
N GLY A 426 32.78 3.16 4.36
CA GLY A 426 33.72 3.74 5.32
C GLY A 426 34.99 2.91 5.50
N LYS A 427 35.40 2.14 4.47
CA LYS A 427 36.63 1.34 4.50
C LYS A 427 37.75 2.06 3.76
N ILE A 428 38.97 1.88 4.25
CA ILE A 428 40.19 2.21 3.50
C ILE A 428 40.50 1.04 2.57
N THR A 429 40.83 1.33 1.31
CA THR A 429 41.21 0.30 0.32
C THR A 429 42.36 0.77 -0.56
N TYR A 430 42.77 -0.06 -1.51
CA TYR A 430 43.80 0.23 -2.50
C TYR A 430 43.22 1.01 -3.69
N TRP A 431 44.03 1.86 -4.36
CA TRP A 431 43.62 2.58 -5.57
C TRP A 431 44.38 2.14 -6.84
N ASN A 432 45.56 2.72 -7.09
CA ASN A 432 46.42 2.37 -8.23
C ASN A 432 47.86 2.25 -7.76
N GLN A 433 48.64 1.45 -8.49
CA GLN A 433 50.09 1.45 -8.41
C GLN A 433 50.68 2.55 -9.31
N GLY A 434 51.84 3.04 -8.92
CA GLY A 434 52.65 3.92 -9.78
C GLY A 434 52.47 5.41 -9.51
N PRO A 435 53.25 6.25 -10.21
CA PRO A 435 53.32 7.67 -9.92
C PRO A 435 52.06 8.41 -10.38
N ILE A 436 51.55 9.32 -9.54
CA ILE A 436 50.47 10.24 -9.88
C ILE A 436 51.04 11.64 -10.02
N LYS A 437 50.68 12.33 -11.10
CA LYS A 437 51.05 13.73 -11.32
C LYS A 437 49.90 14.64 -10.94
N VAL A 438 50.18 15.63 -10.11
CA VAL A 438 49.16 16.60 -9.62
C VAL A 438 49.71 18.02 -9.64
N THR A 439 48.84 18.98 -9.88
CA THR A 439 49.16 20.40 -9.83
C THR A 439 48.61 21.05 -8.55
N THR A 440 49.37 21.95 -7.94
CA THR A 440 48.95 22.70 -6.74
C THR A 440 49.01 24.20 -6.99
N GLU A 441 47.92 24.92 -6.70
CA GLU A 441 47.81 26.37 -6.93
C GLU A 441 48.58 27.24 -5.91
N ASN A 442 48.93 26.66 -4.75
CA ASN A 442 49.67 27.34 -3.68
C ASN A 442 51.18 27.07 -3.72
N GLY A 443 51.65 26.28 -4.69
CA GLY A 443 53.05 25.90 -4.84
C GLY A 443 53.65 25.08 -3.69
N LEU A 444 52.82 24.47 -2.83
CA LEU A 444 53.26 23.59 -1.75
C LEU A 444 53.07 22.12 -2.14
N PRO A 445 53.95 21.20 -1.71
CA PRO A 445 53.78 19.78 -1.96
C PRO A 445 52.50 19.26 -1.28
N PRO A 446 51.66 18.49 -1.98
CA PRO A 446 50.38 18.02 -1.44
C PRO A 446 50.61 16.88 -0.43
N SER A 447 49.98 16.97 0.74
CA SER A 447 50.00 15.89 1.73
C SER A 447 49.05 14.74 1.41
N GLN A 448 48.02 15.01 0.60
CA GLN A 448 47.05 14.04 0.09
C GLN A 448 46.43 14.56 -1.21
N ILE A 449 45.89 13.65 -2.01
CA ILE A 449 45.17 13.96 -3.24
C ILE A 449 43.66 13.93 -2.95
N GLN A 450 42.91 14.90 -3.45
CA GLN A 450 41.45 14.90 -3.41
C GLN A 450 40.93 14.56 -4.80
N ILE A 451 40.07 13.56 -4.90
CA ILE A 451 39.28 13.31 -6.10
C ILE A 451 37.81 13.62 -5.75
N PRO A 452 37.20 14.60 -6.43
CA PRO A 452 35.82 15.00 -6.14
C PRO A 452 34.85 13.86 -6.45
N ALA A 453 33.67 13.92 -5.83
CA ALA A 453 32.56 13.02 -6.17
C ALA A 453 32.28 13.05 -7.67
N GLN A 454 32.17 11.88 -8.26
CA GLN A 454 31.94 11.69 -9.70
C GLN A 454 30.92 10.57 -9.94
N THR A 455 30.52 10.39 -11.19
CA THR A 455 29.65 9.28 -11.61
C THR A 455 30.45 8.31 -12.47
N LEU A 456 30.44 7.04 -12.09
CA LEU A 456 30.99 5.94 -12.90
C LEU A 456 29.90 5.40 -13.83
N SER A 457 30.25 5.12 -15.08
CA SER A 457 29.36 4.41 -16.00
C SER A 457 29.79 2.94 -16.06
N ILE A 458 29.03 2.06 -15.41
CA ILE A 458 29.33 0.62 -15.34
C ILE A 458 28.28 -0.14 -16.13
N GLY A 459 28.65 -0.62 -17.32
CA GLY A 459 27.73 -1.36 -18.19
C GLY A 459 26.45 -0.59 -18.52
N GLY A 460 26.56 0.74 -18.69
CA GLY A 460 25.45 1.65 -18.97
C GLY A 460 24.65 2.12 -17.74
N ALA A 461 25.02 1.69 -16.54
CA ALA A 461 24.48 2.17 -15.28
C ALA A 461 25.34 3.33 -14.72
N GLU A 462 24.70 4.44 -14.39
CA GLU A 462 25.35 5.62 -13.82
C GLU A 462 25.38 5.53 -12.29
N ILE A 463 26.54 5.25 -11.73
CA ILE A 463 26.77 4.96 -10.31
C ILE A 463 27.52 6.13 -9.64
N PRO A 464 26.94 6.80 -8.62
CA PRO A 464 27.62 7.88 -7.92
C PRO A 464 28.74 7.34 -7.04
N THR A 465 29.84 8.07 -6.99
CA THR A 465 30.98 7.82 -6.10
C THR A 465 31.11 8.97 -5.11
N PRO A 466 31.55 8.70 -3.86
CA PRO A 466 31.76 9.77 -2.90
C PRO A 466 33.01 10.56 -3.29
N GLU A 467 33.19 11.75 -2.69
CA GLU A 467 34.53 12.34 -2.66
C GLU A 467 35.49 11.36 -1.99
N ILE A 468 36.68 11.21 -2.55
CA ILE A 468 37.72 10.34 -1.98
C ILE A 468 39.03 11.10 -1.80
N ARG A 469 39.81 10.64 -0.81
CA ARG A 469 41.17 11.09 -0.53
C ARG A 469 42.14 9.97 -0.81
N LEU A 470 43.32 10.30 -1.34
CA LEU A 470 44.37 9.35 -1.64
C LEU A 470 45.69 9.76 -1.00
N ARG A 471 46.36 8.81 -0.37
CA ARG A 471 47.69 9.00 0.22
C ARG A 471 48.39 7.64 0.40
N HIS A 472 49.71 7.64 0.39
CA HIS A 472 50.50 6.57 1.00
C HIS A 472 51.37 7.18 2.11
N PRO A 473 51.48 6.57 3.30
CA PRO A 473 52.31 7.09 4.40
C PRO A 473 53.74 7.44 3.96
N ASP A 474 54.39 6.51 3.25
CA ASP A 474 55.78 6.62 2.79
C ASP A 474 55.92 7.07 1.32
N MET A 475 54.99 7.89 0.80
CA MET A 475 55.11 8.36 -0.59
C MET A 475 56.23 9.39 -0.75
N ASP A 476 56.99 9.25 -1.84
CA ASP A 476 57.94 10.26 -2.29
C ASP A 476 57.23 11.32 -3.13
N ILE A 477 57.56 12.60 -2.90
CA ILE A 477 57.00 13.73 -3.64
C ILE A 477 58.14 14.46 -4.36
N THR A 478 58.10 14.48 -5.69
CA THR A 478 59.10 15.15 -6.53
C THR A 478 58.48 16.32 -7.30
N GLU A 479 59.02 17.53 -7.15
CA GLU A 479 58.62 18.67 -7.97
C GLU A 479 59.13 18.49 -9.41
N LEU A 480 58.24 18.60 -10.39
CA LEU A 480 58.57 18.52 -11.81
C LEU A 480 58.58 19.91 -12.44
N GLN A 481 59.43 20.09 -13.45
CA GLN A 481 59.46 21.29 -14.29
C GLN A 481 58.75 20.98 -15.62
N PRO A 482 57.47 21.35 -15.80
CA PRO A 482 56.74 21.07 -17.03
C PRO A 482 57.21 21.95 -18.18
N GLU A 483 57.23 21.38 -19.39
CA GLU A 483 57.38 22.11 -20.65
C GLU A 483 56.07 21.95 -21.45
N PRO A 484 55.31 23.03 -21.73
CA PRO A 484 55.56 24.44 -21.37
C PRO A 484 55.37 24.76 -19.87
N PRO A 485 55.94 25.87 -19.36
CA PRO A 485 55.78 26.29 -17.96
C PRO A 485 54.32 26.55 -17.60
N LEU A 486 53.94 26.19 -16.36
CA LEU A 486 52.61 26.45 -15.80
C LEU A 486 52.44 27.93 -15.41
N GLU A 487 51.19 28.31 -15.10
CA GLU A 487 50.85 29.65 -14.63
C GLU A 487 51.61 30.01 -13.33
N PRO A 488 51.94 31.29 -13.11
CA PRO A 488 52.64 31.73 -11.89
C PRO A 488 51.90 31.31 -10.61
N GLY A 489 52.59 30.54 -9.76
CA GLY A 489 52.03 30.01 -8.49
C GLY A 489 51.58 28.54 -8.57
N VAL A 490 51.36 28.01 -9.78
CA VAL A 490 51.02 26.61 -9.99
C VAL A 490 52.29 25.78 -10.15
N LYS A 491 52.43 24.71 -9.35
CA LYS A 491 53.53 23.74 -9.45
C LYS A 491 53.02 22.35 -9.78
N LEU A 492 53.83 21.57 -10.49
CA LEU A 492 53.57 20.17 -10.81
C LEU A 492 54.40 19.27 -9.88
N TYR A 493 53.75 18.29 -9.26
CA TYR A 493 54.39 17.27 -8.44
C TYR A 493 54.10 15.88 -8.99
N GLU A 494 55.07 14.99 -8.88
CA GLU A 494 54.90 13.54 -9.04
C GLU A 494 54.96 12.88 -7.67
N LEU A 495 53.88 12.18 -7.30
CA LEU A 495 53.76 11.43 -6.05
C LEU A 495 53.95 9.96 -6.36
N ARG A 496 54.86 9.29 -5.66
CA ARG A 496 55.20 7.89 -5.91
C ARG A 496 55.12 7.06 -4.63
N PRO A 497 54.30 6.01 -4.57
CA PRO A 497 54.34 5.06 -3.47
C PRO A 497 55.61 4.20 -3.56
N PRO A 498 56.16 3.73 -2.43
CA PRO A 498 57.41 2.97 -2.41
C PRO A 498 57.25 1.62 -3.12
N ALA A 499 58.29 1.15 -3.80
CA ALA A 499 58.42 -0.23 -4.31
C ALA A 499 57.19 -0.81 -5.04
N GLN A 500 56.44 -0.01 -5.83
CA GLN A 500 55.19 -0.44 -6.50
C GLN A 500 54.00 -0.71 -5.56
N ALA A 501 54.03 -0.21 -4.33
CA ALA A 501 52.88 -0.23 -3.42
C ALA A 501 51.70 0.58 -3.99
N PHE A 502 50.51 0.35 -3.43
CA PHE A 502 49.28 1.02 -3.82
C PHE A 502 49.04 2.28 -3.00
N PHE A 503 48.48 3.34 -3.61
CA PHE A 503 47.85 4.39 -2.81
C PHE A 503 46.70 3.84 -1.96
N ARG A 504 46.52 4.40 -0.77
CA ARG A 504 45.36 4.14 0.10
C ARG A 504 44.28 5.17 -0.21
N VAL A 505 43.05 4.72 -0.29
CA VAL A 505 41.88 5.56 -0.60
C VAL A 505 40.77 5.39 0.42
N TRP A 506 40.11 6.49 0.78
CA TRP A 506 38.94 6.52 1.67
C TRP A 506 38.02 7.70 1.35
N ALA A 507 36.76 7.63 1.77
CA ALA A 507 35.84 8.76 1.71
C ALA A 507 35.87 9.53 3.05
N PRO A 508 36.25 10.83 3.06
CA PRO A 508 36.40 11.60 4.30
C PRO A 508 35.07 11.83 5.03
N GLU A 509 33.94 11.76 4.31
CA GLU A 509 32.61 11.86 4.91
C GLU A 509 32.23 10.59 5.71
N GLN A 510 32.78 9.43 5.33
CA GLN A 510 32.47 8.14 5.96
C GLN A 510 33.54 7.71 6.97
N MET A 511 34.78 8.14 6.79
CA MET A 511 35.90 7.78 7.65
C MET A 511 36.87 8.94 7.83
N GLN A 512 37.16 9.30 9.08
CA GLN A 512 38.21 10.27 9.40
C GLN A 512 39.55 9.57 9.58
N VAL A 513 40.55 10.01 8.82
CA VAL A 513 41.95 9.59 8.94
C VAL A 513 42.72 10.71 9.62
N SER A 514 43.26 10.44 10.81
CA SER A 514 43.98 11.43 11.62
C SER A 514 45.48 11.19 11.63
N SER A 515 45.93 9.96 11.33
CA SER A 515 47.34 9.59 11.34
C SER A 515 47.65 8.48 10.32
N ASP A 516 48.94 8.27 10.06
CA ASP A 516 49.41 7.23 9.14
C ASP A 516 49.08 5.82 9.66
N ALA A 517 48.91 5.65 10.98
CA ALA A 517 48.49 4.38 11.58
C ALA A 517 47.12 3.93 11.05
N ASP A 518 46.21 4.85 10.74
CA ASP A 518 44.88 4.53 10.23
C ASP A 518 44.96 3.93 8.81
N LEU A 519 46.04 4.21 8.05
CA LEU A 519 46.24 3.79 6.67
C LEU A 519 46.94 2.41 6.52
N THR A 520 47.30 1.77 7.64
CA THR A 520 48.14 0.55 7.66
C THR A 520 47.39 -0.74 7.33
N SER A 521 46.05 -0.74 7.40
CA SER A 521 45.23 -1.95 7.21
C SER A 521 44.14 -1.76 6.13
N PRO A 522 44.52 -1.52 4.86
CA PRO A 522 43.55 -1.44 3.76
C PRO A 522 42.84 -2.77 3.52
N VAL A 523 41.57 -2.68 3.13
CA VAL A 523 40.78 -3.82 2.70
C VAL A 523 41.12 -4.14 1.23
N PRO A 524 41.49 -5.38 0.89
CA PRO A 524 41.74 -5.78 -0.50
C PRO A 524 40.47 -5.65 -1.36
N TRP A 525 40.63 -5.48 -2.67
CA TRP A 525 39.47 -5.48 -3.59
C TRP A 525 38.82 -6.85 -3.61
N GLY A 526 39.62 -7.93 -3.57
CA GLY A 526 39.17 -9.31 -3.59
C GLY A 526 38.42 -9.67 -4.89
N LEU A 527 38.84 -9.10 -6.03
CA LEU A 527 38.16 -9.28 -7.31
C LEU A 527 38.69 -10.49 -8.08
N LEU A 528 37.78 -11.33 -8.56
CA LEU A 528 38.16 -12.53 -9.31
C LEU A 528 38.94 -12.18 -10.60
N GLY A 529 40.10 -12.81 -10.77
CA GLY A 529 40.95 -12.67 -11.96
C GLY A 529 41.76 -11.37 -12.02
N ILE A 530 41.73 -10.55 -10.97
CA ILE A 530 42.53 -9.32 -10.84
C ILE A 530 43.54 -9.53 -9.71
N GLN A 531 44.84 -9.35 -10.02
CA GLN A 531 45.89 -9.54 -9.03
C GLN A 531 46.08 -8.28 -8.19
N GLU A 532 46.08 -8.46 -6.88
CA GLU A 532 46.46 -7.47 -5.87
C GLU A 532 47.77 -7.94 -5.24
N ALA A 533 48.90 -7.49 -5.77
CA ALA A 533 50.20 -7.84 -5.22
C ALA A 533 50.88 -6.57 -4.67
N GLU A 534 50.97 -6.47 -3.34
CA GLU A 534 52.03 -5.67 -2.70
C GLU A 534 53.29 -6.56 -2.62
N PRO A 535 54.47 -6.08 -3.04
CA PRO A 535 55.69 -6.81 -2.76
C PRO A 535 55.91 -6.89 -1.23
N PRO A 536 56.48 -7.98 -0.72
CA PRO A 536 56.73 -8.12 0.72
C PRO A 536 57.62 -6.97 1.21
N GLU A 537 57.26 -6.38 2.35
CA GLU A 537 58.10 -5.43 3.08
C GLU A 537 59.48 -6.07 3.32
N THR A 538 60.51 -5.56 2.66
CA THR A 538 61.89 -5.90 3.03
C THR A 538 62.19 -5.26 4.37
N ASP A 539 62.36 -6.10 5.41
CA ASP A 539 62.91 -5.73 6.71
C ASP A 539 64.19 -4.89 6.56
N ALA A 540 64.06 -3.58 6.70
CA ALA A 540 65.20 -2.69 6.90
C ALA A 540 65.57 -2.65 8.38
N ALA A 541 66.11 -3.75 8.91
CA ALA A 541 66.81 -3.74 10.21
C ALA A 541 67.73 -4.97 10.37
N SER A 542 68.87 -4.98 9.68
CA SER A 542 70.08 -5.58 10.26
C SER A 542 71.21 -4.57 10.15
N VAL A 543 71.44 -3.90 11.28
CA VAL A 543 72.66 -3.13 11.53
C VAL A 543 73.78 -4.15 11.58
N ASP A 544 74.67 -4.07 10.59
CA ASP A 544 75.90 -4.84 10.51
C ASP A 544 76.81 -4.40 11.68
N SER A 545 76.79 -5.18 12.76
CA SER A 545 77.76 -5.09 13.84
C SER A 545 78.69 -6.30 13.75
N ASP A 546 79.67 -6.23 12.85
CA ASP A 546 80.85 -7.09 12.90
C ASP A 546 82.09 -6.34 12.39
N GLN A 547 82.61 -5.49 13.28
CA GLN A 547 84.05 -5.25 13.40
C GLN A 547 84.49 -5.70 14.79
N GLN A 548 84.94 -6.94 14.94
CA GLN A 548 86.07 -7.33 15.82
C GLN A 548 86.41 -8.82 15.68
N GLU A 549 87.72 -9.10 15.61
CA GLU A 549 88.43 -10.41 15.63
C GLU A 549 88.41 -11.17 14.27
N GLN A 550 89.43 -11.11 13.39
CA GLN A 550 90.86 -11.38 13.57
C GLN A 550 91.63 -10.99 12.30
#